data_AF-A0A7S0NJV4-F1
#
_entry.id   AF-A0A7S0NJV4-F1
#
_cell.length_a   1.000
_cell.length_b   1.000
_cell.length_c   1.000
_cell.angle_alpha   90.00
_cell.angle_beta   90.00
_cell.angle_gamma   90.00
#
_symmetry.space_group_name_H-M   'P 1'
#
loop_
_entity.id
_entity.type
_entity.pdbx_description
1 polymer ?
#
loop_
_entity_poly.entity_id
_entity_poly.type
_entity_poly.pdbx_seq_one_letter_code
_entity_poly.pdbx_strand_id
1 'polypeptide(L)'
;APGRFCGEKMSPPLHTARWVLIVVLLALGGVALHQASKLTTPTDNDVLLLGEDHPMEQYGIIKKKGFMDSKDAVLWVSVNWGLTPYDEPVYNHLNPKKYPNLKLDTSFDASSSEAQEWLLKFCD
;
A
#
# COMPACT_ATOMS: atom_id res chain seq x y z
N ALA A 1 38.55 -4.66 -36.53
CA ALA A 1 37.11 -4.34 -36.60
C ALA A 1 36.32 -5.37 -35.80
N PRO A 2 35.61 -4.98 -34.71
CA PRO A 2 34.99 -5.93 -33.78
C PRO A 2 33.87 -6.78 -34.42
N GLY A 3 33.16 -6.26 -35.43
CA GLY A 3 32.05 -6.97 -36.08
C GLY A 3 32.43 -8.31 -36.75
N ARG A 4 33.65 -8.46 -37.30
CA ARG A 4 34.08 -9.73 -37.91
C ARG A 4 34.29 -10.84 -36.89
N PHE A 5 34.76 -10.51 -35.68
CA PHE A 5 35.01 -11.51 -34.63
C PHE A 5 33.70 -12.13 -34.12
N CYS A 6 32.66 -11.30 -33.91
CA CYS A 6 31.33 -11.78 -33.56
C CYS A 6 30.68 -12.59 -34.69
N GLY A 7 30.82 -12.17 -35.96
CA GLY A 7 30.22 -12.86 -37.10
C GLY A 7 30.74 -14.29 -37.32
N GLU A 8 32.07 -14.48 -37.29
CA GLU A 8 32.71 -15.74 -37.70
C GLU A 8 32.91 -16.77 -36.58
N LYS A 9 33.16 -16.33 -35.34
CA LYS A 9 33.43 -17.25 -34.20
C LYS A 9 32.24 -17.46 -33.26
N MET A 10 31.34 -16.48 -33.13
CA MET A 10 30.19 -16.59 -32.21
C MET A 10 29.01 -17.32 -32.83
N SER A 11 28.81 -17.21 -34.15
CA SER A 11 27.62 -17.76 -34.82
C SER A 11 27.49 -19.30 -34.75
N PRO A 12 28.51 -20.14 -35.00
CA PRO A 12 28.35 -21.59 -34.89
C PRO A 12 27.88 -22.09 -33.51
N PRO A 13 28.51 -21.74 -32.36
CA PRO A 13 28.03 -22.20 -31.05
C PRO A 13 26.67 -21.59 -30.69
N LEU A 14 26.36 -20.36 -31.12
CA LEU A 14 25.06 -19.72 -30.92
C LEU A 14 23.93 -20.49 -31.61
N HIS A 15 24.15 -20.97 -32.85
CA HIS A 15 23.16 -21.78 -33.56
C HIS A 15 22.93 -23.15 -32.92
N THR A 16 23.99 -23.81 -32.42
CA THR A 16 23.87 -25.08 -31.69
C THR A 16 23.14 -24.92 -30.35
N ALA A 17 23.46 -23.87 -29.60
CA ALA A 17 22.87 -23.57 -28.28
C ALA A 17 21.51 -22.84 -28.34
N ARG A 18 20.97 -22.56 -29.54
CA ARG A 18 19.81 -21.66 -29.75
C ARG A 18 18.62 -21.95 -28.84
N TRP A 19 18.27 -23.23 -28.67
CA TRP A 19 17.11 -23.66 -27.89
C TRP A 19 17.32 -23.45 -26.39
N VAL A 20 18.53 -23.74 -25.90
CA VAL A 20 18.90 -23.50 -24.50
C VAL A 20 18.85 -21.99 -24.20
N LEU A 21 19.37 -21.16 -25.10
CA LEU A 21 19.35 -19.70 -24.95
C LEU A 21 17.93 -19.14 -24.96
N ILE A 22 17.04 -19.63 -25.82
CA ILE A 22 15.62 -19.25 -25.83
C ILE A 22 14.95 -19.62 -24.50
N VAL A 23 15.16 -20.84 -23.99
CA VAL A 23 14.59 -21.27 -22.71
C VAL A 23 15.10 -20.43 -21.54
N VAL A 24 16.40 -20.13 -21.50
CA VAL A 24 17.00 -19.28 -20.47
C VAL A 24 16.46 -17.85 -20.53
N LEU A 25 16.33 -17.27 -21.73
CA LEU A 25 15.75 -15.92 -21.90
C LEU A 25 14.28 -15.87 -21.50
N LEU A 26 13.49 -16.89 -21.83
CA LEU A 26 12.09 -17.00 -21.40
C LEU A 26 11.97 -17.18 -19.88
N ALA A 27 12.85 -17.95 -19.25
CA ALA A 27 12.87 -18.11 -17.79
C ALA A 27 13.23 -16.79 -17.08
N LEU A 28 14.27 -16.09 -17.55
CA LEU A 28 14.66 -14.78 -17.03
C LEU A 28 13.56 -13.72 -17.24
N GLY A 29 12.93 -13.72 -18.42
CA GLY A 29 11.77 -12.88 -18.72
C GLY A 29 10.57 -13.17 -17.81
N GLY A 30 10.28 -14.45 -17.55
CA GLY A 30 9.23 -14.86 -16.63
C GLY A 30 9.48 -14.42 -15.19
N VAL A 31 10.72 -14.51 -14.70
CA VAL A 31 11.10 -13.98 -13.38
C VAL A 31 10.98 -12.46 -13.33
N ALA A 32 11.44 -11.74 -14.37
CA ALA A 32 11.31 -10.29 -14.44
C ALA A 32 9.84 -9.84 -14.45
N LEU A 33 8.99 -10.50 -15.25
CA LEU A 33 7.55 -10.26 -15.29
C LEU A 33 6.89 -10.57 -13.94
N HIS A 34 7.23 -11.68 -13.29
CA HIS A 34 6.68 -12.02 -11.97
C HIS A 34 7.05 -11.00 -10.89
N GLN A 35 8.25 -10.44 -10.95
CA GLN A 35 8.69 -9.39 -10.02
C GLN A 35 7.99 -8.04 -10.31
N ALA A 36 7.77 -7.72 -11.60
CA ALA A 36 7.05 -6.52 -12.02
C ALA A 36 5.52 -6.61 -11.82
N SER A 37 4.95 -7.81 -11.89
CA SER A 37 3.51 -8.08 -11.70
C SER A 37 3.12 -8.24 -10.23
N LYS A 38 4.01 -7.92 -9.28
CA LYS A 38 3.64 -7.89 -7.87
C LYS A 38 2.66 -6.75 -7.66
N LEU A 39 1.45 -7.10 -7.22
CA LEU A 39 0.42 -6.11 -6.89
C LEU A 39 0.98 -5.19 -5.80
N THR A 40 1.28 -3.95 -6.19
CA THR A 40 1.48 -2.87 -5.23
C THR A 40 0.15 -2.59 -4.56
N THR A 41 0.14 -2.46 -3.23
CA THR A 41 -1.02 -1.86 -2.55
C THR A 41 -1.30 -0.49 -3.14
N PRO A 42 -2.56 -0.12 -3.40
CA PRO A 42 -2.88 1.23 -3.87
C PRO A 42 -2.32 2.26 -2.88
N THR A 43 -1.72 3.33 -3.41
CA THR A 43 -1.14 4.42 -2.61
C THR A 43 -2.19 5.29 -1.95
N ASP A 44 -3.44 5.14 -2.36
CA ASP A 44 -4.56 6.04 -2.10
C ASP A 44 -5.80 5.23 -1.73
N ASN A 45 -6.60 5.76 -0.80
CA ASN A 45 -7.88 5.17 -0.38
C ASN A 45 -9.02 5.43 -1.37
N ASP A 46 -8.78 6.20 -2.44
CA ASP A 46 -9.79 6.53 -3.44
C ASP A 46 -9.99 5.35 -4.40
N VAL A 47 -11.23 4.89 -4.51
CA VAL A 47 -11.62 3.82 -5.43
C VAL A 47 -12.06 4.45 -6.75
N LEU A 48 -11.44 4.05 -7.87
CA LEU A 48 -11.93 4.35 -9.21
C LEU A 48 -13.34 3.75 -9.38
N LEU A 49 -14.35 4.61 -9.54
CA LEU A 49 -15.75 4.22 -9.72
C LEU A 49 -16.12 4.14 -11.20
N LEU A 50 -15.42 4.92 -12.04
CA LEU A 50 -15.58 4.98 -13.48
C LEU A 50 -14.26 4.59 -14.17
N GLY A 51 -14.29 4.40 -15.49
CA GLY A 51 -13.07 4.15 -16.26
C GLY A 51 -12.12 5.35 -16.21
N GLU A 52 -10.80 5.11 -16.27
CA GLU A 52 -9.75 6.15 -16.19
C GLU A 52 -9.88 7.23 -17.29
N ASP A 53 -10.49 6.90 -18.44
CA ASP A 53 -10.79 7.84 -19.52
C ASP A 53 -11.96 8.79 -19.22
N HIS A 54 -12.73 8.55 -18.15
CA HIS A 54 -13.87 9.38 -17.82
C HIS A 54 -13.40 10.72 -17.22
N PRO A 55 -13.89 11.88 -17.71
CA PRO A 55 -13.34 13.19 -17.35
C PRO A 55 -13.43 13.51 -15.84
N MET A 56 -14.40 12.91 -15.13
CA MET A 56 -14.50 13.04 -13.67
C MET A 56 -13.32 12.40 -12.92
N GLU A 57 -12.87 11.21 -13.36
CA GLU A 57 -11.75 10.50 -12.75
C GLU A 57 -10.43 11.19 -13.10
N GLN A 58 -10.25 11.59 -14.37
CA GLN A 58 -9.09 12.38 -14.79
C GLN A 58 -8.96 13.68 -13.98
N TYR A 59 -10.07 14.39 -13.76
CA TYR A 59 -10.08 15.59 -12.93
C TYR A 59 -9.70 15.31 -11.47
N GLY A 60 -10.22 14.22 -10.87
CA GLY A 60 -9.84 13.78 -9.53
C GLY A 60 -8.34 13.48 -9.40
N ILE A 61 -7.80 12.69 -10.34
CA ILE A 61 -6.38 12.32 -10.40
C ILE A 61 -5.49 13.57 -10.56
N ILE A 62 -5.83 14.47 -11.48
CA ILE A 62 -5.06 15.70 -11.74
C ILE A 62 -5.08 16.62 -10.52
N LYS A 63 -6.26 16.83 -9.90
CA LYS A 63 -6.37 17.67 -8.71
C LYS A 63 -5.51 17.13 -7.56
N LYS A 64 -5.56 15.82 -7.32
CA LYS A 64 -4.82 15.18 -6.22
C LYS A 64 -3.31 15.19 -6.44
N LYS A 65 -2.85 14.76 -7.63
CA LYS A 65 -1.40 14.62 -7.92
C LYS A 65 -0.71 15.96 -8.23
N GLY A 66 -1.43 16.93 -8.82
CA GLY A 66 -0.86 18.20 -9.25
C GLY A 66 -1.03 19.37 -8.27
N PHE A 67 -2.04 19.30 -7.39
CA PHE A 67 -2.47 20.45 -6.58
C PHE A 67 -2.80 20.10 -5.11
N MET A 68 -2.23 19.04 -4.54
CA MET A 68 -2.36 18.75 -3.10
C MET A 68 -1.79 19.91 -2.27
N ASP A 69 -2.61 20.53 -1.41
CA ASP A 69 -2.12 21.55 -0.47
C ASP A 69 -1.27 20.85 0.60
N SER A 70 -0.23 21.53 1.07
CA SER A 70 0.61 21.09 2.20
C SER A 70 -0.21 20.78 3.46
N LYS A 71 -1.39 21.38 3.61
CA LYS A 71 -2.34 21.10 4.71
C LYS A 71 -3.01 19.72 4.58
N ASP A 72 -3.27 19.26 3.36
CA ASP A 72 -3.92 17.98 3.09
C ASP A 72 -2.99 16.78 3.33
N ALA A 73 -1.68 17.03 3.47
CA ALA A 73 -0.66 16.02 3.76
C ALA A 73 -0.40 15.80 5.26
N VAL A 74 -1.07 16.54 6.16
CA VAL A 74 -0.85 16.43 7.62
C VAL A 74 -1.79 15.38 8.21
N LEU A 75 -1.24 14.25 8.64
CA LEU A 75 -1.98 13.23 9.39
C LEU A 75 -2.24 13.72 10.82
N TRP A 76 -3.50 13.95 11.19
CA TRP A 76 -3.87 14.14 12.59
C TRP A 76 -3.81 12.80 13.35
N VAL A 77 -3.17 12.81 14.52
CA VAL A 77 -3.13 11.66 15.43
C VAL A 77 -3.95 12.02 16.67
N SER A 78 -4.93 11.18 17.00
CA SER A 78 -5.76 11.31 18.20
C SER A 78 -5.63 10.04 19.02
N VAL A 79 -5.11 10.17 20.24
CA VAL A 79 -5.04 9.08 21.22
C VAL A 79 -6.18 9.27 22.22
N ASN A 80 -6.93 8.20 22.47
CA ASN A 80 -8.12 8.22 23.31
C ASN A 80 -8.03 7.07 24.33
N TRP A 81 -8.40 7.34 25.57
CA TRP A 81 -8.39 6.39 26.69
C TRP A 81 -9.79 6.30 27.33
N GLY A 82 -9.98 5.36 28.27
CA GLY A 82 -11.27 5.12 28.93
C GLY A 82 -12.30 4.34 28.11
N LEU A 83 -11.93 3.90 26.91
CA LEU A 83 -12.75 3.08 26.02
C LEU A 83 -12.07 1.74 25.79
N THR A 84 -12.82 0.64 25.89
CA THR A 84 -12.32 -0.68 25.47
C THR A 84 -12.44 -0.79 23.94
N PRO A 85 -11.37 -1.09 23.17
CA PRO A 85 -11.49 -1.42 21.76
C PRO A 85 -12.22 -2.76 21.63
N TYR A 86 -13.49 -2.71 21.20
CA TYR A 86 -14.43 -3.82 21.33
C TYR A 86 -15.40 -3.87 20.13
N ASP A 87 -15.40 -5.00 19.42
CA ASP A 87 -16.31 -5.27 18.29
C ASP A 87 -17.04 -6.63 18.45
N GLU A 88 -16.37 -7.66 18.99
CA GLU A 88 -16.89 -9.03 19.13
C GLU A 88 -17.43 -9.36 20.54
N PRO A 89 -18.47 -10.22 20.70
CA PRO A 89 -19.06 -11.11 19.69
C PRO A 89 -20.50 -10.75 19.29
N VAL A 90 -21.01 -9.57 19.69
CA VAL A 90 -22.42 -9.17 19.48
C VAL A 90 -22.68 -8.69 18.04
N TYR A 91 -21.61 -8.41 17.28
CA TYR A 91 -21.67 -7.61 16.09
C TYR A 91 -21.63 -8.43 14.78
N ASN A 92 -22.28 -7.89 13.74
CA ASN A 92 -22.29 -8.50 12.42
C ASN A 92 -21.45 -7.64 11.46
N HIS A 93 -20.19 -8.01 11.29
CA HIS A 93 -19.23 -7.32 10.41
C HIS A 93 -19.66 -7.28 8.93
N LEU A 94 -20.67 -8.07 8.51
CA LEU A 94 -21.22 -8.04 7.15
C LEU A 94 -22.22 -6.91 6.91
N ASN A 95 -22.65 -6.17 7.94
CA ASN A 95 -23.59 -5.05 7.81
C ASN A 95 -22.96 -3.72 8.26
N PRO A 96 -22.54 -2.86 7.31
CA PRO A 96 -21.87 -1.59 7.62
C PRO A 96 -22.80 -0.50 8.19
N LYS A 97 -24.11 -0.75 8.35
CA LYS A 97 -25.08 0.23 8.87
C LYS A 97 -25.29 0.17 10.38
N LYS A 98 -24.83 -0.88 11.04
CA LYS A 98 -24.71 -0.86 12.50
C LYS A 98 -23.41 -0.13 12.89
N TYR A 99 -23.30 0.13 14.18
CA TYR A 99 -22.01 0.28 14.88
C TYR A 99 -22.08 -0.58 16.15
N PRO A 100 -20.96 -1.09 16.67
CA PRO A 100 -20.95 -1.75 17.98
C PRO A 100 -21.31 -0.73 19.08
N ASN A 101 -21.83 -1.22 20.21
CA ASN A 101 -22.11 -0.36 21.35
C ASN A 101 -20.80 0.03 22.06
N LEU A 102 -20.67 1.31 22.41
CA LEU A 102 -19.52 1.84 23.12
C LEU A 102 -19.35 1.14 24.49
N LYS A 103 -18.19 0.53 24.72
CA LYS A 103 -17.84 -0.08 25.99
C LYS A 103 -16.82 0.79 26.74
N LEU A 104 -17.25 1.39 27.84
CA LEU A 104 -16.38 2.12 28.75
C LEU A 104 -15.46 1.15 29.49
N ASP A 105 -14.20 1.53 29.67
CA ASP A 105 -13.26 0.83 30.53
C ASP A 105 -13.45 1.28 31.98
N THR A 106 -13.94 0.37 32.83
CA THR A 106 -14.17 0.63 34.27
C THR A 106 -12.90 0.66 35.10
N SER A 107 -11.73 0.30 34.53
CA SER A 107 -10.43 0.38 35.21
C SER A 107 -9.70 1.71 34.99
N PHE A 108 -10.19 2.54 34.07
CA PHE A 108 -9.57 3.82 33.73
C PHE A 108 -10.00 4.94 34.69
N ASP A 109 -9.03 5.50 35.43
CA ASP A 109 -9.22 6.64 36.33
C ASP A 109 -8.16 7.74 36.09
N ALA A 110 -8.58 8.83 35.45
CA ALA A 110 -7.76 10.02 35.20
C ALA A 110 -7.68 10.99 36.40
N SER A 111 -8.39 10.74 37.50
CA SER A 111 -8.38 11.60 38.68
C SER A 111 -7.21 11.33 39.63
N SER A 112 -6.56 10.17 39.51
CA SER A 112 -5.37 9.81 40.29
C SER A 112 -4.17 10.71 40.02
N SER A 113 -3.38 10.99 41.07
CA SER A 113 -2.14 11.78 41.00
C SER A 113 -1.13 11.19 40.02
N GLU A 114 -1.01 9.87 40.01
CA GLU A 114 -0.10 9.08 39.20
C GLU A 114 -0.46 9.19 37.71
N ALA A 115 -1.76 9.18 37.37
CA ALA A 115 -2.22 9.40 36.01
C ALA A 115 -1.99 10.84 35.54
N GLN A 116 -2.18 11.83 36.41
CA GLN A 116 -1.92 13.25 36.08
C GLN A 116 -0.43 13.51 35.83
N GLU A 117 0.46 12.96 36.67
CA GLU A 117 1.90 13.00 36.43
C GLU A 117 2.32 12.28 35.14
N TRP A 118 1.70 11.14 34.84
CA TRP A 118 1.97 10.39 33.61
C TRP A 118 1.49 11.15 32.36
N LEU A 119 0.31 11.77 32.40
CA LEU A 119 -0.24 12.55 31.30
C LEU A 119 0.59 13.80 30.98
N LEU A 120 1.11 14.49 32.01
CA LEU A 120 2.09 15.56 31.82
C LEU A 120 3.34 15.06 31.08
N LYS A 121 3.97 13.98 31.59
CA LYS A 121 5.16 13.34 30.99
C LYS A 121 4.91 12.71 29.62
N PHE A 122 3.66 12.56 29.19
CA PHE A 122 3.28 12.09 27.85
C PHE A 122 3.12 13.24 26.85
N CYS A 123 2.90 14.47 27.32
CA CYS A 123 2.73 15.67 26.48
C CYS A 123 4.02 16.48 26.28
N ASP A 124 4.99 16.34 27.19
CA ASP A 124 6.35 16.91 27.11
C ASP A 124 7.27 16.13 26.13
#